data_AF-A0A7J7CFV9-F1
#
_entry.id   AF-A0A7J7CFV9-F1
#
_cell.length_a   1.000
_cell.length_b   1.000
_cell.length_c   1.000
_cell.angle_alpha   90.00
_cell.angle_beta   90.00
_cell.angle_gamma   90.00
#
_symmetry.space_group_name_H-M   'P 1'
#
loop_
_entity.id
_entity.type
_entity.pdbx_description
1 polymer ?
#
loop_
_entity_poly.entity_id
_entity_poly.type
_entity_poly.pdbx_seq_one_letter_code
_entity_poly.pdbx_strand_id
1 'polypeptide(L)'
;MFQFVFKCLKGKSSSPPPPTTQSFSTVKNHTEQTQTTEMKLVWSPELASKAYIDTVKLKSGEKLKESGTAELLAAMAAGWDAKLIVEAWSHGEPIGTSIGLAVAARHTCGRHVCVVPEERSRLEYSKSMMGYGVVEMEVVVGEAEEVMVALKGVHFVVVDCKRRDFARILRFARLSHDGAVLACKNALQRSITFSGFRWLGVLEKGTRVVRSVLMPVGQGLAVAYVGSKSGTGGSKKDPSRWIKLTDQESGEEHIFRR
;
A
#
# COMPACT_ATOMS: atom_id res chain seq x y z
N MET A 1 -44.37 26.46 -42.48
CA MET A 1 -45.34 27.45 -41.95
C MET A 1 -44.87 27.72 -40.53
N PHE A 2 -44.05 28.72 -40.20
CA PHE A 2 -44.08 30.16 -40.49
C PHE A 2 -42.66 30.74 -40.68
N GLN A 3 -42.52 31.66 -41.64
CA GLN A 3 -41.45 32.66 -41.76
C GLN A 3 -41.77 33.88 -40.88
N PHE A 4 -40.75 34.61 -40.42
CA PHE A 4 -40.65 36.09 -40.26
C PHE A 4 -39.21 36.36 -39.78
N VAL A 5 -38.22 36.84 -40.54
CA VAL A 5 -37.99 38.07 -41.33
C VAL A 5 -37.83 39.35 -40.49
N PHE A 6 -36.54 39.76 -40.34
CA PHE A 6 -35.92 41.09 -40.34
C PHE A 6 -36.51 42.28 -39.55
N LYS A 7 -35.64 42.95 -38.76
CA LYS A 7 -35.29 44.37 -39.04
C LYS A 7 -34.02 44.86 -38.33
N CYS A 8 -33.06 45.29 -39.14
CA CYS A 8 -31.96 46.18 -38.77
C CYS A 8 -32.47 47.60 -38.48
N LEU A 9 -31.84 48.32 -37.55
CA LEU A 9 -31.71 49.78 -37.63
C LEU A 9 -30.28 50.21 -37.26
N LYS A 10 -29.67 50.89 -38.24
CA LYS A 10 -28.35 51.52 -38.22
C LYS A 10 -28.36 52.81 -37.39
N GLY A 11 -27.26 53.10 -36.71
CA GLY A 11 -26.99 54.40 -36.08
C GLY A 11 -25.51 54.79 -36.17
N LYS A 12 -25.20 55.51 -37.25
CA LYS A 12 -24.11 56.47 -37.58
C LYS A 12 -22.75 56.49 -36.83
N SER A 13 -21.75 56.70 -37.69
CA SER A 13 -20.29 56.84 -37.55
C SER A 13 -19.77 58.21 -37.12
N SER A 14 -18.62 58.25 -36.42
CA SER A 14 -17.52 59.23 -36.61
C SER A 14 -16.22 58.78 -35.90
N SER A 15 -15.15 58.62 -36.70
CA SER A 15 -13.73 58.27 -36.42
C SER A 15 -12.93 59.41 -35.71
N PRO A 16 -11.62 59.32 -35.30
CA PRO A 16 -10.46 58.54 -35.82
C PRO A 16 -9.45 58.06 -34.71
N PRO A 17 -8.13 57.71 -34.89
CA PRO A 17 -7.24 57.42 -36.04
C PRO A 17 -6.56 55.99 -35.95
N PRO A 18 -5.64 55.57 -36.86
CA PRO A 18 -5.13 54.18 -36.95
C PRO A 18 -3.95 53.86 -35.99
N PRO A 19 -3.61 52.57 -35.79
CA PRO A 19 -2.86 52.11 -34.63
C PRO A 19 -1.34 52.23 -34.81
N THR A 20 -0.64 52.64 -33.74
CA THR A 20 0.80 52.44 -33.61
C THR A 20 1.05 51.06 -33.02
N THR A 21 1.75 50.23 -33.78
CA THR A 21 2.24 48.91 -33.41
C THR A 21 3.10 49.01 -32.14
N GLN A 22 2.60 48.45 -31.04
CA GLN A 22 3.46 47.96 -29.95
C GLN A 22 3.07 46.52 -29.65
N SER A 23 3.97 45.63 -30.00
CA SER A 23 3.96 44.22 -29.67
C SER A 23 3.96 44.05 -28.15
N PHE A 24 2.82 43.64 -27.58
CA PHE A 24 2.77 43.00 -26.28
C PHE A 24 2.40 41.54 -26.49
N SER A 25 3.42 40.69 -26.43
CA SER A 25 3.27 39.26 -26.26
C SER A 25 2.43 38.99 -25.02
N THR A 26 1.18 38.62 -25.21
CA THR A 26 0.36 38.02 -24.14
C THR A 26 0.96 36.66 -23.83
N VAL A 27 1.86 36.62 -22.85
CA VAL A 27 2.20 35.39 -22.15
C VAL A 27 0.92 34.95 -21.46
N LYS A 28 0.21 34.02 -22.09
CA LYS A 28 -0.84 33.26 -21.42
C LYS A 28 -0.14 32.45 -20.34
N ASN A 29 -0.18 32.95 -19.11
CA ASN A 29 0.11 32.15 -17.94
C ASN A 29 -0.98 31.08 -17.86
N HIS A 30 -0.76 29.97 -18.57
CA HIS A 30 -1.32 28.69 -18.18
C HIS A 30 -0.67 28.38 -16.83
N THR A 31 -1.34 28.80 -15.77
CA THR A 31 -1.14 28.22 -14.46
C THR A 31 -1.60 26.77 -14.61
N GLU A 32 -0.69 25.89 -15.01
CA GLU A 32 -0.76 24.48 -14.70
C GLU A 32 -0.87 24.40 -13.18
N GLN A 33 -2.11 24.37 -12.70
CA GLN A 33 -2.39 23.83 -11.39
C GLN A 33 -2.06 22.36 -11.49
N THR A 34 -0.80 22.02 -11.22
CA THR A 34 -0.45 20.68 -10.77
C THR A 34 -1.27 20.47 -9.50
N GLN A 35 -2.45 19.88 -9.64
CA GLN A 35 -3.11 19.21 -8.55
C GLN A 35 -2.11 18.16 -8.08
N THR A 36 -1.34 18.48 -7.05
CA THR A 36 -0.81 17.46 -6.16
C THR A 36 -2.04 16.72 -5.63
N THR A 37 -2.39 15.65 -6.32
CA THR A 37 -3.40 14.69 -5.89
C THR A 37 -2.94 14.20 -4.53
N GLU A 38 -3.50 14.78 -3.48
CA GLU A 38 -3.50 14.19 -2.15
C GLU A 38 -4.28 12.87 -2.29
N MET A 39 -3.56 11.80 -2.62
CA MET A 39 -4.14 10.47 -2.73
C MET A 39 -4.43 10.00 -1.31
N LYS A 40 -5.64 10.29 -0.86
CA LYS A 40 -6.28 9.56 0.22
C LYS A 40 -6.32 8.12 -0.25
N LEU A 41 -5.56 7.21 0.35
CA LEU A 41 -5.67 5.77 0.10
C LEU A 41 -7.16 5.37 0.12
N VAL A 42 -7.78 5.21 -1.05
CA VAL A 42 -9.18 4.80 -1.19
C VAL A 42 -9.17 3.32 -1.47
N TRP A 43 -9.79 2.56 -0.58
CA TRP A 43 -9.94 1.13 -0.75
C TRP A 43 -10.79 0.80 -1.99
N SER A 44 -10.26 0.00 -2.91
CA SER A 44 -11.00 -0.56 -4.06
C SER A 44 -11.46 -1.99 -3.77
N PRO A 45 -12.78 -2.21 -3.56
CA PRO A 45 -13.31 -3.57 -3.41
C PRO A 45 -13.18 -4.41 -4.69
N GLU A 46 -13.14 -3.78 -5.86
CA GLU A 46 -12.98 -4.46 -7.16
C GLU A 46 -11.59 -5.07 -7.31
N LEU A 47 -10.53 -4.30 -7.02
CA LEU A 47 -9.16 -4.82 -7.07
C LEU A 47 -8.93 -5.89 -5.99
N ALA A 48 -9.45 -5.65 -4.78
CA ALA A 48 -9.35 -6.60 -3.68
C ALA A 48 -9.99 -7.96 -4.02
N SER A 49 -11.22 -7.95 -4.54
CA SER A 49 -11.96 -9.17 -4.88
C SER A 49 -11.33 -9.93 -6.05
N LYS A 50 -10.86 -9.23 -7.10
CA LYS A 50 -10.15 -9.86 -8.23
C LYS A 50 -8.86 -10.54 -7.77
N ALA A 51 -8.04 -9.84 -6.99
CA ALA A 51 -6.79 -10.39 -6.48
C ALA A 51 -7.03 -11.60 -5.57
N TYR A 52 -8.06 -11.55 -4.71
CA TYR A 52 -8.48 -12.69 -3.90
C TYR A 52 -8.83 -13.90 -4.77
N ILE A 53 -9.76 -13.74 -5.71
CA ILE A 53 -10.28 -14.83 -6.55
C ILE A 53 -9.18 -15.45 -7.41
N ASP A 54 -8.32 -14.63 -8.01
CA ASP A 54 -7.25 -15.14 -8.87
C ASP A 54 -6.17 -15.86 -8.06
N THR A 55 -5.90 -15.39 -6.83
CA THR A 55 -5.01 -16.11 -5.89
C THR A 55 -5.61 -17.47 -5.52
N VAL A 56 -6.92 -17.52 -5.20
CA VAL A 56 -7.63 -18.79 -4.91
C VAL A 56 -7.51 -19.75 -6.09
N LYS A 57 -7.77 -19.30 -7.32
CA LYS A 57 -7.69 -20.13 -8.52
C LYS A 57 -6.29 -20.70 -8.73
N LEU A 58 -5.24 -19.90 -8.57
CA LEU A 58 -3.85 -20.35 -8.72
C LEU A 58 -3.45 -21.36 -7.65
N LYS A 59 -3.88 -21.16 -6.39
CA LYS A 59 -3.58 -22.09 -5.29
C LYS A 59 -4.39 -23.40 -5.38
N SER A 60 -5.60 -23.36 -5.92
CA SER A 60 -6.50 -24.51 -5.97
C SER A 60 -6.00 -25.63 -6.89
N GLY A 61 -5.13 -25.32 -7.84
CA GLY A 61 -4.53 -26.32 -8.75
C GLY A 61 -3.58 -27.31 -8.08
N GLU A 62 -2.95 -26.95 -6.94
CA GLU A 62 -1.78 -27.69 -6.44
C GLU A 62 -1.83 -28.14 -4.96
N LYS A 63 -3.01 -28.25 -4.34
CA LYS A 63 -3.15 -28.69 -2.92
C LYS A 63 -2.27 -27.89 -1.94
N LEU A 64 -2.12 -26.57 -2.13
CA LEU A 64 -1.58 -25.68 -1.10
C LEU A 64 -2.59 -25.60 0.05
N LYS A 65 -2.52 -26.59 0.95
CA LYS A 65 -3.44 -26.77 2.06
C LYS A 65 -3.06 -25.85 3.21
N GLU A 66 -3.03 -24.54 2.99
CA GLU A 66 -2.66 -23.61 4.04
C GLU A 66 -3.35 -22.26 3.91
N SER A 67 -3.98 -21.91 5.05
CA SER A 67 -4.22 -20.57 5.58
C SER A 67 -4.65 -19.51 4.56
N GLY A 68 -5.90 -19.04 4.67
CA GLY A 68 -6.45 -17.91 3.90
C GLY A 68 -5.68 -16.58 4.02
N THR A 69 -4.49 -16.58 4.64
CA THR A 69 -3.55 -15.47 4.76
C THR A 69 -3.08 -15.00 3.39
N ALA A 70 -2.77 -15.90 2.45
CA ALA A 70 -2.25 -15.49 1.14
C ALA A 70 -3.30 -14.71 0.35
N GLU A 71 -4.53 -15.22 0.31
CA GLU A 71 -5.67 -14.63 -0.36
C GLU A 71 -6.07 -13.30 0.29
N LEU A 72 -6.05 -13.25 1.64
CA LEU A 72 -6.30 -12.02 2.38
C LEU A 72 -5.24 -10.95 2.10
N LEU A 73 -3.95 -11.30 2.13
CA LEU A 73 -2.86 -10.37 1.85
C LEU A 73 -2.90 -9.88 0.41
N ALA A 74 -3.22 -10.75 -0.56
CA ALA A 74 -3.43 -10.37 -1.95
C ALA A 74 -4.56 -9.34 -2.08
N ALA A 75 -5.71 -9.62 -1.44
CA ALA A 75 -6.85 -8.70 -1.44
C ALA A 75 -6.50 -7.36 -0.78
N MET A 76 -5.73 -7.37 0.31
CA MET A 76 -5.29 -6.16 0.98
C MET A 76 -4.33 -5.34 0.12
N ALA A 77 -3.30 -5.96 -0.43
CA ALA A 77 -2.33 -5.26 -1.27
C ALA A 77 -2.98 -4.65 -2.52
N ALA A 78 -3.87 -5.40 -3.18
CA ALA A 78 -4.60 -4.91 -4.34
C ALA A 78 -5.67 -3.87 -4.00
N GLY A 79 -6.41 -4.07 -2.92
CA GLY A 79 -7.46 -3.16 -2.49
C GLY A 79 -6.95 -1.80 -2.05
N TRP A 80 -5.73 -1.73 -1.51
CA TRP A 80 -5.03 -0.47 -1.23
C TRP A 80 -4.27 0.13 -2.43
N ASP A 81 -4.42 -0.46 -3.62
CA ASP A 81 -3.71 -0.08 -4.84
C ASP A 81 -2.18 0.05 -4.65
N ALA A 82 -1.59 -0.92 -3.94
CA ALA A 82 -0.17 -0.86 -3.59
C ALA A 82 0.72 -0.92 -4.83
N LYS A 83 1.50 0.14 -5.05
CA LYS A 83 2.44 0.25 -6.19
C LYS A 83 3.79 -0.42 -5.94
N LEU A 84 4.23 -0.46 -4.69
CA LEU A 84 5.46 -1.18 -4.30
C LEU A 84 5.13 -2.09 -3.13
N ILE A 85 5.12 -3.39 -3.41
CA ILE A 85 4.85 -4.48 -2.49
C ILE A 85 6.17 -5.18 -2.19
N VAL A 86 6.56 -5.20 -0.93
CA VAL A 86 7.80 -5.85 -0.48
C VAL A 86 7.45 -7.02 0.42
N GLU A 87 8.01 -8.18 0.14
CA GLU A 87 7.95 -9.32 1.06
C GLU A 87 9.32 -9.73 1.54
N ALA A 88 9.36 -10.29 2.75
CA ALA A 88 10.51 -10.96 3.29
C ALA A 88 10.25 -12.47 3.32
N TRP A 89 11.01 -13.23 2.54
CA TRP A 89 10.89 -14.69 2.42
C TRP A 89 12.18 -15.39 2.84
N SER A 90 12.09 -16.61 3.36
CA SER A 90 13.26 -17.43 3.73
C SER A 90 13.07 -18.89 3.35
N HIS A 91 14.17 -19.61 3.21
CA HIS A 91 14.21 -21.05 2.89
C HIS A 91 13.17 -21.86 3.69
N GLY A 92 12.38 -22.67 2.98
CA GLY A 92 11.33 -23.51 3.57
C GLY A 92 10.02 -22.80 3.95
N GLU A 93 9.87 -21.51 3.65
CA GLU A 93 8.57 -20.84 3.82
C GLU A 93 7.56 -21.20 2.72
N PRO A 94 6.25 -21.32 3.04
CA PRO A 94 5.22 -21.56 2.04
C PRO A 94 5.15 -20.43 0.99
N ILE A 95 5.16 -20.80 -0.29
CA ILE A 95 5.18 -19.84 -1.40
C ILE A 95 3.82 -19.17 -1.68
N GLY A 96 2.74 -19.67 -1.05
CA GLY A 96 1.38 -19.19 -1.30
C GLY A 96 1.20 -17.68 -1.12
N THR A 97 1.89 -17.08 -0.13
CA THR A 97 1.81 -15.62 0.10
C THR A 97 2.44 -14.86 -1.06
N SER A 98 3.61 -15.30 -1.52
CA SER A 98 4.36 -14.69 -2.62
C SER A 98 3.58 -14.73 -3.94
N ILE A 99 2.88 -15.83 -4.20
CA ILE A 99 1.94 -15.93 -5.34
C ILE A 99 0.84 -14.88 -5.21
N GLY A 100 0.21 -14.76 -4.04
CA GLY A 100 -0.85 -13.79 -3.80
C GLY A 100 -0.38 -12.34 -3.96
N LEU A 101 0.83 -12.02 -3.51
CA LEU A 101 1.41 -10.69 -3.66
C LEU A 101 1.79 -10.39 -5.13
N ALA A 102 2.29 -11.38 -5.87
CA ALA A 102 2.53 -11.24 -7.30
C ALA A 102 1.22 -11.00 -8.08
N VAL A 103 0.15 -11.71 -7.73
CA VAL A 103 -1.20 -11.48 -8.28
C VAL A 103 -1.68 -10.06 -7.97
N ALA A 104 -1.51 -9.59 -6.73
CA ALA A 104 -1.88 -8.23 -6.34
C ALA A 104 -1.11 -7.17 -7.14
N ALA A 105 0.21 -7.33 -7.28
CA ALA A 105 1.05 -6.42 -8.07
C ALA A 105 0.59 -6.33 -9.53
N ARG A 106 0.17 -7.46 -10.13
CA ARG A 106 -0.38 -7.48 -11.49
C ARG A 106 -1.68 -6.68 -11.61
N HIS A 107 -2.57 -6.80 -10.63
CA HIS A 107 -3.85 -6.06 -10.62
C HIS A 107 -3.67 -4.56 -10.37
N THR A 108 -2.65 -4.15 -9.62
CA THR A 108 -2.36 -2.73 -9.33
C THR A 108 -1.40 -2.07 -10.32
N CYS A 109 -0.91 -2.82 -11.32
CA CYS A 109 0.23 -2.44 -12.16
C CYS A 109 1.44 -1.98 -11.32
N GLY A 110 1.63 -2.63 -10.17
CA GLY A 110 2.70 -2.37 -9.22
C GLY A 110 3.89 -3.31 -9.40
N ARG A 111 4.84 -3.17 -8.48
CA ARG A 111 6.04 -4.01 -8.39
C ARG A 111 6.00 -4.86 -7.13
N HIS A 112 6.35 -6.13 -7.28
CA HIS A 112 6.52 -7.07 -6.18
C HIS A 112 8.01 -7.42 -6.03
N VAL A 113 8.58 -7.08 -4.88
CA VAL A 113 9.98 -7.33 -4.55
C VAL A 113 10.06 -8.32 -3.39
N CYS A 114 10.78 -9.42 -3.60
CA CYS A 114 11.04 -10.42 -2.56
C CYS A 114 12.48 -10.25 -2.03
N VAL A 115 12.61 -9.99 -0.74
CA VAL A 115 13.88 -9.87 -0.03
C VAL A 115 14.21 -11.19 0.64
N VAL A 116 15.34 -11.78 0.28
CA VAL A 116 15.81 -13.05 0.83
C VAL A 116 17.20 -12.90 1.46
N PRO A 117 17.50 -13.63 2.54
CA PRO A 117 18.77 -13.45 3.25
C PRO A 117 19.98 -14.03 2.49
N GLU A 118 19.78 -15.03 1.63
CA GLU A 118 20.85 -15.81 1.03
C GLU A 118 20.49 -16.33 -0.38
N GLU A 119 21.52 -16.62 -1.19
CA GLU A 119 21.33 -17.08 -2.58
C GLU A 119 20.58 -18.42 -2.65
N ARG A 120 20.78 -19.32 -1.67
CA ARG A 120 20.03 -20.58 -1.57
C ARG A 120 18.52 -20.32 -1.48
N SER A 121 18.12 -19.33 -0.68
CA SER A 121 16.72 -18.92 -0.55
C SER A 121 16.21 -18.36 -1.89
N ARG A 122 17.01 -17.56 -2.60
CA ARG A 122 16.64 -17.07 -3.95
C ARG A 122 16.38 -18.18 -4.95
N LEU A 123 17.26 -19.19 -5.01
CA LEU A 123 17.14 -20.31 -5.93
C LEU A 123 15.88 -21.13 -5.65
N GLU A 124 15.61 -21.43 -4.37
CA GLU A 124 14.40 -22.16 -3.99
C GLU A 124 13.14 -21.34 -4.28
N TYR A 125 13.11 -20.07 -3.87
CA TYR A 125 12.00 -19.17 -4.14
C TYR A 125 11.69 -19.10 -5.65
N SER A 126 12.71 -18.90 -6.47
CA SER A 126 12.56 -18.80 -7.93
C SER A 126 12.04 -20.10 -8.52
N LYS A 127 12.56 -21.25 -8.06
CA LYS A 127 12.09 -22.57 -8.50
C LYS A 127 10.63 -22.80 -8.13
N SER A 128 10.24 -22.45 -6.91
CA SER A 128 8.86 -22.58 -6.45
C SER A 128 7.93 -21.68 -7.26
N MET A 129 8.26 -20.40 -7.44
CA MET A 129 7.43 -19.46 -8.22
C MET A 129 7.27 -19.86 -9.70
N MET A 130 8.33 -20.40 -10.33
CA MET A 130 8.25 -20.93 -11.69
C MET A 130 7.29 -22.11 -11.81
N GLY A 131 7.17 -22.95 -10.77
CA GLY A 131 6.19 -24.03 -10.71
C GLY A 131 4.74 -23.54 -10.86
N TYR A 132 4.46 -22.32 -10.39
CA TYR A 132 3.13 -21.69 -10.47
C TYR A 132 2.96 -20.77 -11.68
N GLY A 133 3.88 -20.78 -12.65
CA GLY A 133 3.80 -19.96 -13.86
C GLY A 133 4.01 -18.46 -13.62
N VAL A 134 4.58 -18.07 -12.48
CA VAL A 134 4.96 -16.68 -12.21
C VAL A 134 6.39 -16.46 -12.69
N VAL A 135 6.54 -15.72 -13.80
CA VAL A 135 7.84 -15.56 -14.49
C VAL A 135 8.51 -14.22 -14.15
N GLU A 136 7.74 -13.17 -13.92
CA GLU A 136 8.26 -11.85 -13.56
C GLU A 136 8.34 -11.72 -12.04
N MET A 137 9.56 -11.87 -11.49
CA MET A 137 9.82 -11.71 -10.05
C MET A 137 11.11 -10.92 -9.81
N GLU A 138 11.03 -9.90 -8.96
CA GLU A 138 12.19 -9.14 -8.51
C GLU A 138 12.64 -9.71 -7.17
N VAL A 139 13.73 -10.49 -7.17
CA VAL A 139 14.30 -11.09 -5.95
C VAL A 139 15.62 -10.42 -5.62
N VAL A 140 15.72 -9.85 -4.43
CA VAL A 140 16.93 -9.18 -3.94
C VAL A 140 17.51 -9.99 -2.79
N VAL A 141 18.78 -10.37 -2.94
CA VAL A 141 19.55 -11.08 -1.92
C VAL A 141 20.36 -10.05 -1.15
N GLY A 142 20.28 -10.07 0.18
CA GLY A 142 21.11 -9.22 1.01
C GLY A 142 20.57 -8.99 2.40
N GLU A 143 21.31 -8.20 3.17
CA GLU A 143 20.90 -7.78 4.51
C GLU A 143 19.67 -6.87 4.43
N ALA A 144 18.73 -7.11 5.36
CA ALA A 144 17.47 -6.37 5.45
C ALA A 144 17.64 -4.85 5.41
N GLU A 145 18.67 -4.32 6.07
CA GLU A 145 18.91 -2.89 6.17
C GLU A 145 19.31 -2.26 4.82
N GLU A 146 20.28 -2.85 4.13
CA GLU A 146 20.79 -2.35 2.86
C GLU A 146 19.71 -2.37 1.79
N VAL A 147 18.97 -3.49 1.71
CA VAL A 147 17.91 -3.68 0.73
C VAL A 147 16.75 -2.72 0.99
N MET A 148 16.28 -2.61 2.24
CA MET A 148 15.13 -1.75 2.55
C MET A 148 15.45 -0.26 2.46
N VAL A 149 16.71 0.16 2.65
CA VAL A 149 17.14 1.55 2.44
C VAL A 149 17.15 1.90 0.94
N ALA A 150 17.46 0.95 0.06
CA ALA A 150 17.43 1.14 -1.38
C ALA A 150 16.00 1.27 -1.94
N LEU A 151 15.03 0.59 -1.33
CA LEU A 151 13.62 0.62 -1.73
C LEU A 151 12.90 1.84 -1.15
N LYS A 152 12.56 2.82 -2.01
CA LYS A 152 11.84 4.03 -1.61
C LYS A 152 10.36 3.94 -1.96
N GLY A 153 9.50 4.46 -1.07
CA GLY A 153 8.07 4.59 -1.33
C GLY A 153 7.33 3.27 -1.22
N VAL A 154 7.64 2.46 -0.21
CA VAL A 154 6.99 1.15 -0.02
C VAL A 154 5.55 1.35 0.47
N HIS A 155 4.59 0.74 -0.23
CA HIS A 155 3.16 0.87 0.08
C HIS A 155 2.63 -0.33 0.87
N PHE A 156 3.23 -1.51 0.69
CA PHE A 156 2.82 -2.73 1.35
C PHE A 156 4.06 -3.55 1.75
N VAL A 157 4.16 -3.94 3.02
CA VAL A 157 5.25 -4.80 3.51
C VAL A 157 4.68 -6.04 4.15
N VAL A 158 5.17 -7.21 3.76
CA VAL A 158 4.84 -8.49 4.40
C VAL A 158 6.10 -9.12 4.96
N VAL A 159 6.09 -9.43 6.26
CA VAL A 159 7.16 -10.18 6.92
C VAL A 159 6.60 -11.39 7.65
N ASP A 160 7.47 -12.35 7.95
CA ASP A 160 7.17 -13.46 8.85
C ASP A 160 7.84 -13.24 10.20
N CYS A 161 7.08 -13.31 11.30
CA CYS A 161 7.65 -13.17 12.63
C CYS A 161 8.63 -14.30 13.02
N LYS A 162 8.63 -15.43 12.29
CA LYS A 162 9.62 -16.51 12.47
C LYS A 162 11.02 -16.09 11.99
N ARG A 163 11.09 -15.11 11.09
CA ARG A 163 12.33 -14.68 10.45
C ARG A 163 13.11 -13.74 11.38
N ARG A 164 14.36 -14.06 11.73
CA ARG A 164 15.12 -13.36 12.80
C ARG A 164 15.29 -11.85 12.58
N ASP A 165 15.34 -11.40 11.34
CA ASP A 165 15.53 -10.02 10.91
C ASP A 165 14.21 -9.30 10.56
N PHE A 166 13.03 -9.90 10.83
CA PHE A 166 11.71 -9.29 10.53
C PHE A 166 11.62 -7.85 11.07
N ALA A 167 12.17 -7.63 12.27
CA ALA A 167 12.11 -6.33 12.94
C ALA A 167 13.01 -5.30 12.25
N ARG A 168 14.16 -5.72 11.69
CA ARG A 168 15.04 -4.84 10.92
C ARG A 168 14.37 -4.43 9.61
N ILE A 169 13.72 -5.38 8.91
CA ILE A 169 13.01 -5.11 7.65
C ILE A 169 11.94 -4.04 7.86
N LEU A 170 11.09 -4.19 8.88
CA LEU A 170 10.05 -3.22 9.20
C LEU A 170 10.61 -1.86 9.67
N ARG A 171 11.74 -1.86 10.37
CA ARG A 171 12.38 -0.63 10.87
C ARG A 171 13.01 0.19 9.75
N PHE A 172 13.66 -0.46 8.78
CA PHE A 172 14.37 0.21 7.69
C PHE A 172 13.51 0.48 6.45
N ALA A 173 12.26 0.01 6.44
CA ALA A 173 11.32 0.25 5.36
C ALA A 173 11.06 1.76 5.14
N ARG A 174 11.46 2.29 3.98
CA ARG A 174 11.12 3.66 3.58
C ARG A 174 9.70 3.70 3.01
N LEU A 175 8.74 3.77 3.92
CA LEU A 175 7.31 3.79 3.61
C LEU A 175 6.92 5.00 2.75
N SER A 176 5.90 4.82 1.92
CA SER A 176 5.35 5.89 1.08
C SER A 176 4.85 7.06 1.92
N HIS A 177 4.95 8.25 1.34
CA HIS A 177 4.40 9.45 1.93
C HIS A 177 2.87 9.45 1.94
N ASP A 178 2.21 8.63 1.12
CA ASP A 178 0.75 8.48 1.11
C ASP A 178 0.22 7.54 2.21
N GLY A 179 1.12 6.89 2.93
CA GLY A 179 0.82 5.84 3.89
C GLY A 179 1.22 4.45 3.39
N ALA A 180 1.19 3.48 4.28
CA ALA A 180 1.57 2.11 3.96
C ALA A 180 0.87 1.10 4.88
N VAL A 181 0.75 -0.14 4.40
CA VAL A 181 0.23 -1.26 5.17
C VAL A 181 1.36 -2.24 5.47
N LEU A 182 1.52 -2.58 6.74
CA LEU A 182 2.52 -3.53 7.22
C LEU A 182 1.79 -4.76 7.73
N ALA A 183 2.24 -5.95 7.33
CA ALA A 183 1.65 -7.21 7.74
C ALA A 183 2.73 -8.17 8.24
N CYS A 184 2.46 -8.81 9.38
CA CYS A 184 3.34 -9.81 9.97
C CYS A 184 2.59 -11.13 10.13
N LYS A 185 3.07 -12.16 9.43
CA LYS A 185 2.59 -13.54 9.58
C LYS A 185 3.10 -14.16 10.88
N ASN A 186 2.40 -15.18 11.38
CA ASN A 186 2.76 -15.96 12.56
C ASN A 186 2.88 -15.13 13.86
N ALA A 187 2.08 -14.07 13.99
CA ALA A 187 2.14 -13.14 15.12
C ALA A 187 1.57 -13.69 16.44
N LEU A 188 0.76 -14.76 16.40
CA LEU A 188 0.20 -15.43 17.58
C LEU A 188 1.02 -16.65 18.03
N GLN A 189 2.23 -16.85 17.48
CA GLN A 189 3.04 -18.00 17.86
C GLN A 189 3.57 -17.88 19.29
N ARG A 190 3.61 -19.01 20.01
CA ARG A 190 3.87 -19.11 21.47
C ARG A 190 5.10 -18.36 22.00
N SER A 191 6.16 -18.18 21.20
CA SER A 191 7.35 -17.41 21.63
C SER A 191 7.09 -15.89 21.68
N ILE A 192 6.17 -15.40 20.87
CA ILE A 192 5.81 -13.98 20.74
C ILE A 192 4.70 -13.62 21.74
N THR A 193 3.79 -14.56 22.03
CA THR A 193 2.65 -14.34 22.94
C THR A 193 3.06 -14.06 24.39
N PHE A 194 4.24 -14.47 24.85
CA PHE A 194 4.72 -14.13 26.21
C PHE A 194 5.13 -12.66 26.37
N SER A 195 5.44 -11.95 25.28
CA SER A 195 5.82 -10.52 25.30
C SER A 195 4.88 -9.61 24.51
N GLY A 196 3.98 -10.20 23.71
CA GLY A 196 3.04 -9.52 22.82
C GLY A 196 3.76 -8.87 21.63
N PHE A 197 3.34 -9.16 20.41
CA PHE A 197 3.84 -8.41 19.25
C PHE A 197 3.39 -6.95 19.35
N ARG A 198 4.34 -6.01 19.41
CA ARG A 198 4.07 -4.57 19.54
C ARG A 198 4.70 -3.80 18.39
N TRP A 199 3.86 -3.25 17.51
CA TRP A 199 4.28 -2.37 16.41
C TRP A 199 5.22 -1.25 16.85
N LEU A 200 4.97 -0.64 18.01
CA LEU A 200 5.78 0.44 18.59
C LEU A 200 7.26 0.07 18.84
N GLY A 201 7.56 -1.20 19.13
CA GLY A 201 8.94 -1.66 19.37
C GLY A 201 9.71 -1.98 18.09
N VAL A 202 8.99 -2.17 16.99
CA VAL A 202 9.56 -2.68 15.73
C VAL A 202 9.74 -1.58 14.70
N LEU A 203 8.83 -0.59 14.67
CA LEU A 203 8.87 0.50 13.71
C LEU A 203 9.89 1.59 14.07
N GLU A 204 10.32 2.35 13.05
CA GLU A 204 11.15 3.54 13.22
C GLU A 204 10.44 4.55 14.15
N LYS A 205 11.21 5.21 15.04
CA LYS A 205 10.68 6.24 15.94
C LYS A 205 10.01 7.35 15.12
N GLY A 206 8.78 7.72 15.51
CA GLY A 206 7.99 8.74 14.80
C GLY A 206 7.07 8.19 13.71
N THR A 207 7.06 6.88 13.46
CA THR A 207 6.09 6.25 12.57
C THR A 207 4.68 6.30 13.19
N ARG A 208 3.75 6.98 12.52
CA ARG A 208 2.36 7.09 12.98
C ARG A 208 1.54 5.89 12.54
N VAL A 209 1.34 4.94 13.44
CA VAL A 209 0.36 3.86 13.27
C VAL A 209 -1.04 4.43 13.50
N VAL A 210 -1.88 4.42 12.47
CA VAL A 210 -3.26 4.92 12.50
C VAL A 210 -4.20 3.86 13.06
N ARG A 211 -4.00 2.61 12.65
CA ARG A 211 -4.81 1.47 13.08
C ARG A 211 -3.93 0.23 13.07
N SER A 212 -4.15 -0.66 14.02
CA SER A 212 -3.57 -2.01 13.99
C SER A 212 -4.65 -3.04 14.32
N VAL A 213 -4.55 -4.20 13.72
CA VAL A 213 -5.43 -5.35 13.98
C VAL A 213 -4.59 -6.61 14.07
N LEU A 214 -4.95 -7.52 14.95
CA LEU A 214 -4.41 -8.87 15.01
C LEU A 214 -5.54 -9.82 14.67
N MET A 215 -5.37 -10.59 13.59
CA MET A 215 -6.42 -11.47 13.07
C MET A 215 -6.04 -12.94 13.29
N PRO A 216 -6.99 -13.81 13.66
CA PRO A 216 -6.77 -15.24 13.87
C PRO A 216 -6.74 -16.01 12.53
N VAL A 217 -5.99 -15.51 11.55
CA VAL A 217 -5.79 -16.18 10.26
C VAL A 217 -4.41 -16.86 10.25
N GLY A 218 -4.36 -18.13 9.89
CA GLY A 218 -3.13 -18.93 9.98
C GLY A 218 -2.67 -19.09 11.43
N GLN A 219 -1.39 -18.81 11.71
CA GLN A 219 -0.85 -18.75 13.08
C GLN A 219 -0.85 -17.31 13.62
N GLY A 220 -1.80 -16.49 13.18
CA GLY A 220 -1.96 -15.08 13.53
C GLY A 220 -1.36 -14.15 12.49
N LEU A 221 -2.14 -13.15 12.10
CA LEU A 221 -1.73 -12.10 11.16
C LEU A 221 -1.89 -10.73 11.81
N ALA A 222 -0.78 -10.09 12.16
CA ALA A 222 -0.81 -8.71 12.62
C ALA A 222 -0.76 -7.78 11.42
N VAL A 223 -1.64 -6.78 11.36
CA VAL A 223 -1.61 -5.73 10.35
C VAL A 223 -1.56 -4.36 11.02
N ALA A 224 -0.73 -3.45 10.51
CA ALA A 224 -0.71 -2.05 10.86
C ALA A 224 -0.88 -1.17 9.63
N TYR A 225 -1.72 -0.17 9.77
CA TYR A 225 -1.92 0.92 8.82
C TYR A 225 -1.09 2.11 9.30
N VAL A 226 -0.12 2.51 8.50
CA VAL A 226 0.74 3.67 8.75
C VAL A 226 0.23 4.82 7.90
N GLY A 227 0.01 5.97 8.55
CA GLY A 227 -0.46 7.17 7.88
C GLY A 227 0.67 7.97 7.24
N SER A 228 0.30 8.86 6.32
CA SER A 228 1.20 9.85 5.73
C SER A 228 2.01 10.62 6.80
N LYS A 229 3.27 10.90 6.47
CA LYS A 229 4.16 11.77 7.27
C LYS A 229 3.88 13.27 7.02
N SER A 230 2.86 13.64 6.23
CA SER A 230 2.49 15.04 6.04
C SER A 230 1.87 15.62 7.31
N GLY A 231 2.51 16.65 7.86
CA GLY A 231 1.97 17.50 8.92
C GLY A 231 2.62 17.32 10.29
N THR A 232 3.73 18.02 10.48
CA THR A 232 4.06 18.70 11.74
C THR A 232 2.86 19.54 12.19
N GLY A 233 1.98 18.93 12.99
CA GLY A 233 0.83 19.58 13.60
C GLY A 233 0.89 19.36 15.10
N GLY A 234 1.80 20.07 15.76
CA GLY A 234 1.73 20.29 17.20
C GLY A 234 0.45 21.04 17.55
N SER A 235 -0.66 20.32 17.65
CA SER A 235 -1.93 20.82 18.15
C SER A 235 -2.06 20.37 19.60
N LYS A 236 -1.58 21.22 20.52
CA LYS A 236 -2.04 21.22 21.92
C LYS A 236 -3.54 21.52 21.92
N LYS A 237 -4.35 20.47 21.81
CA LYS A 237 -5.76 20.37 22.20
C LYS A 237 -6.05 18.89 22.09
N ASP A 238 -6.16 18.19 23.22
CA ASP A 238 -6.63 16.80 23.28
C ASP A 238 -8.09 16.83 22.77
N PRO A 239 -8.38 16.50 21.51
CA PRO A 239 -9.76 16.40 21.07
C PRO A 239 -10.29 15.11 21.68
N SER A 240 -11.54 15.09 22.17
CA SER A 240 -12.14 13.87 22.74
C SER A 240 -11.96 12.71 21.77
N ARG A 241 -10.99 11.84 22.03
CA ARG A 241 -10.57 10.78 21.12
C ARG A 241 -11.29 9.50 21.51
N TRP A 242 -11.96 8.90 20.54
CA TRP A 242 -12.47 7.55 20.69
C TRP A 242 -11.28 6.59 20.75
N ILE A 243 -11.17 5.86 21.86
CA ILE A 243 -10.17 4.81 22.08
C ILE A 243 -10.90 3.49 21.86
N LYS A 244 -10.52 2.78 20.80
CA LYS A 244 -11.02 1.42 20.53
C LYS A 244 -9.99 0.42 21.04
N LEU A 245 -10.37 -0.36 22.04
CA LEU A 245 -9.63 -1.51 22.53
C LEU A 245 -10.34 -2.76 22.01
N THR A 246 -9.60 -3.68 21.39
CA THR A 246 -10.16 -4.97 20.99
C THR A 246 -9.51 -6.03 21.86
N ASP A 247 -10.33 -6.78 22.58
CA ASP A 247 -9.87 -7.92 23.37
C ASP A 247 -9.30 -8.99 22.44
N GLN A 248 -8.11 -9.52 22.77
CA GLN A 248 -7.40 -10.43 21.88
C GLN A 248 -7.89 -11.89 21.97
N GLU A 249 -8.62 -12.26 23.03
CA GLU A 249 -9.15 -13.60 23.22
C GLU A 249 -10.62 -13.70 22.78
N SER A 250 -11.45 -12.71 23.13
CA SER A 250 -12.88 -12.69 22.82
C SER A 250 -13.21 -11.97 21.51
N GLY A 251 -12.34 -11.07 21.04
CA GLY A 251 -12.60 -10.21 19.88
C GLY A 251 -13.59 -9.08 20.15
N GLU A 252 -14.01 -8.88 21.41
CA GLU A 252 -14.94 -7.82 21.81
C GLU A 252 -14.31 -6.43 21.63
N GLU A 253 -15.10 -5.48 21.14
CA GLU A 253 -14.68 -4.11 20.91
C GLU A 253 -15.16 -3.20 22.03
N HIS A 254 -14.24 -2.67 22.82
CA HIS A 254 -14.51 -1.66 23.84
C HIS A 254 -14.16 -0.28 23.30
N ILE A 255 -15.15 0.61 23.28
CA ILE A 255 -15.00 1.97 22.78
C ILE A 255 -15.14 2.94 23.96
N PHE A 256 -14.05 3.63 24.29
CA PHE A 256 -14.02 4.63 25.36
C PHE A 256 -13.87 6.03 24.76
N ARG A 257 -14.53 7.01 25.37
CA ARG A 257 -14.34 8.42 25.05
C ARG A 257 -13.52 9.08 26.15
N ARG A 258 -12.44 9.74 25.77
CA ARG A 258 -11.62 10.56 26.68
C ARG A 258 -12.22 11.94 26.88
#